data_AF-A0A3B8ZJ83-F1
#
_entry.id   AF-A0A3B8ZJ83-F1
#
_cell.length_a   1.000
_cell.length_b   1.000
_cell.length_c   1.000
_cell.angle_alpha   90.00
_cell.angle_beta   90.00
_cell.angle_gamma   90.00
#
_symmetry.space_group_name_H-M   'P 1'
#
loop_
_entity.id
_entity.type
_entity.pdbx_description
1 polymer ?
#
loop_
_entity_poly.entity_id
_entity_poly.type
_entity_poly.pdbx_seq_one_letter_code
_entity_poly.pdbx_strand_id
1 'polypeptide(L)'
;MKRAAWVTGAAGFFWLVSSTGTLLSQGTVLNQGGSGVAGLESAGLQMIATPLATGTQVVVLDPSQRCLAVYQVDAAGNVALKCVRNLAFDLRMEEFNGLPPLPSELRRNKP
;
A
#
# COMPACT_ATOMS: atom_id res chain seq x y z
N MET A 1 47.03 56.89 -9.38
CA MET A 1 45.82 56.72 -10.21
C MET A 1 45.72 55.26 -10.63
N LYS A 2 44.51 54.68 -10.54
CA LYS A 2 44.08 53.33 -11.01
C LYS A 2 44.43 52.17 -10.07
N ARG A 3 43.56 51.23 -9.69
CA ARG A 3 42.10 51.12 -9.45
C ARG A 3 41.94 49.76 -8.73
N ALA A 4 41.11 49.67 -7.69
CA ALA A 4 40.76 48.42 -7.02
C ALA A 4 39.97 47.50 -7.96
N ALA A 5 40.22 46.19 -7.90
CA ALA A 5 39.38 45.15 -8.49
C ALA A 5 39.27 44.00 -7.49
N TRP A 6 38.13 43.96 -6.79
CA TRP A 6 37.63 42.76 -6.13
C TRP A 6 36.95 41.89 -7.18
N VAL A 7 37.25 40.59 -7.22
CA VAL A 7 36.44 39.61 -7.96
C VAL A 7 36.18 38.41 -7.06
N THR A 8 34.89 38.22 -6.83
CA THR A 8 34.19 37.18 -6.10
C THR A 8 34.42 35.79 -6.70
N GLY A 9 34.93 34.84 -5.91
CA GLY A 9 35.03 33.43 -6.29
C GLY A 9 33.83 32.64 -5.76
N ALA A 10 32.94 32.23 -6.65
CA ALA A 10 31.78 31.40 -6.34
C ALA A 10 32.19 29.99 -5.91
N ALA A 11 31.68 29.53 -4.76
CA ALA A 11 31.81 28.16 -4.30
C ALA A 11 30.90 27.24 -5.13
N GLY A 12 31.50 26.52 -6.08
CA GLY A 12 30.82 25.43 -6.80
C GLY A 12 30.68 24.20 -5.91
N PHE A 13 29.45 23.89 -5.51
CA PHE A 13 29.10 22.60 -4.90
C PHE A 13 29.15 21.52 -5.98
N PHE A 14 30.24 20.74 -6.01
CA PHE A 14 30.42 19.60 -6.90
C PHE A 14 30.00 18.32 -6.17
N TRP A 15 28.82 17.78 -6.49
CA TRP A 15 28.41 16.46 -6.01
C TRP A 15 29.04 15.38 -6.91
N LEU A 16 30.03 14.68 -6.37
CA LEU A 16 30.63 13.50 -7.00
C LEU A 16 29.69 12.30 -6.81
N VAL A 17 29.04 11.84 -7.89
CA VAL A 17 28.32 10.56 -7.90
C VAL A 17 29.33 9.45 -8.20
N SER A 18 29.56 8.57 -7.21
CA SER A 18 30.42 7.39 -7.39
C SER A 18 29.52 6.19 -7.67
N SER A 19 29.37 5.83 -8.95
CA SER A 19 28.75 4.56 -9.33
C SER A 19 29.79 3.45 -9.25
N THR A 20 29.71 2.61 -8.22
CA THR A 20 30.42 1.32 -8.23
C THR A 20 29.40 0.24 -7.92
N GLY A 21 28.94 -0.42 -8.99
CA GLY A 21 28.05 -1.57 -8.88
C GLY A 21 28.80 -2.78 -8.37
N THR A 22 28.17 -3.52 -7.47
CA THR A 22 28.49 -4.92 -7.20
C THR A 22 27.20 -5.72 -7.30
N LEU A 23 27.09 -6.44 -8.41
CA LEU A 23 26.08 -7.48 -8.63
C LEU A 23 26.44 -8.69 -7.78
N LEU A 24 25.61 -9.00 -6.79
CA LEU A 24 25.51 -10.34 -6.22
C LEU A 24 24.04 -10.75 -6.26
N SER A 25 23.71 -11.49 -7.32
CA SER A 25 22.52 -12.33 -7.40
C SER A 25 22.74 -13.56 -6.54
N GLN A 26 22.05 -13.63 -5.39
CA GLN A 26 21.72 -14.90 -4.76
C GLN A 26 20.34 -14.78 -4.13
N GLY A 27 19.34 -15.20 -4.89
CA GLY A 27 17.94 -15.21 -4.46
C GLY A 27 17.76 -16.12 -3.25
N THR A 28 17.46 -15.54 -2.10
CA THR A 28 16.91 -16.27 -0.96
C THR A 28 15.40 -16.11 -1.03
N VAL A 29 14.71 -17.16 -1.49
CA VAL A 29 13.25 -17.24 -1.41
C VAL A 29 12.89 -17.51 0.05
N LEU A 30 12.52 -16.47 0.81
CA LEU A 30 11.93 -16.66 2.13
C LEU A 30 10.45 -17.00 1.95
N ASN A 31 10.15 -18.30 1.96
CA ASN A 31 8.81 -18.82 2.20
C ASN A 31 8.40 -18.41 3.63
N GLN A 32 7.67 -17.31 3.78
CA GLN A 32 7.08 -16.92 5.06
C GLN A 32 5.85 -17.79 5.38
N GLY A 33 6.09 -19.08 5.58
CA GLY A 33 5.20 -19.95 6.33
C GLY A 33 5.33 -19.66 7.82
N GLY A 34 4.81 -18.51 8.26
CA GLY A 34 4.86 -18.07 9.65
C GLY A 34 3.71 -18.65 10.46
N SER A 35 3.86 -19.87 10.99
CA SER A 35 3.13 -20.31 12.19
C SER A 35 3.79 -19.68 13.41
N GLY A 36 3.23 -18.59 13.91
CA GLY A 36 3.63 -17.94 15.14
C GLY A 36 2.43 -17.30 15.83
N VAL A 37 1.91 -17.98 16.85
CA VAL A 37 0.98 -17.39 17.81
C VAL A 37 1.80 -16.48 18.73
N ALA A 38 1.81 -15.18 18.42
CA ALA A 38 2.25 -14.13 19.33
C ALA A 38 1.21 -13.03 19.25
N GLY A 39 0.56 -12.73 20.39
CA GLY A 39 -0.41 -11.65 20.50
C GLY A 39 0.24 -10.33 20.12
N LEU A 40 -0.01 -9.90 18.89
CA LEU A 40 0.23 -8.54 18.44
C LEU A 40 -1.12 -7.84 18.54
N GLU A 41 -1.27 -6.96 19.52
CA GLU A 41 -2.26 -5.87 19.46
C GLU A 41 -1.83 -4.96 18.30
N SER A 42 -2.01 -5.44 17.07
CA SER A 42 -1.71 -4.69 15.86
C SER A 42 -2.94 -3.87 15.51
N ALA A 43 -3.08 -2.72 16.17
CA ALA A 43 -3.87 -1.60 15.67
C ALA A 43 -3.17 -0.94 14.45
N GLY A 44 -2.48 -1.73 13.64
CA GLY A 44 -1.69 -1.29 12.50
C GLY A 44 -2.47 -1.41 11.20
N LEU A 45 -2.11 -0.56 10.24
CA LEU A 45 -2.60 -0.66 8.88
C LEU A 45 -2.21 -2.02 8.28
N GLN A 46 -3.18 -2.68 7.65
CA GLN A 46 -2.97 -3.91 6.91
C GLN A 46 -2.88 -3.60 5.42
N MET A 47 -2.02 -4.32 4.70
CA MET A 47 -1.84 -4.12 3.27
C MET A 47 -1.88 -5.44 2.54
N ILE A 48 -2.58 -5.46 1.40
CA ILE A 48 -2.61 -6.57 0.46
C ILE A 48 -2.23 -6.03 -0.91
N ALA A 49 -1.22 -6.62 -1.54
CA ALA A 49 -0.79 -6.26 -2.88
C ALA A 49 -1.04 -7.43 -3.84
N THR A 50 -1.77 -7.17 -4.93
CA THR A 50 -2.12 -8.16 -5.94
C THR A 50 -1.58 -7.70 -7.30
N PRO A 51 -0.73 -8.48 -7.97
CA PRO A 51 -0.28 -8.17 -9.31
C PRO A 51 -1.42 -8.35 -10.31
N LEU A 52 -1.57 -7.40 -11.23
CA LEU A 52 -2.50 -7.39 -12.36
C LEU A 52 -1.69 -7.31 -13.67
N ALA A 53 -2.33 -7.61 -14.81
CA ALA A 53 -1.68 -7.48 -16.11
C ALA A 53 -1.22 -6.04 -16.43
N THR A 54 -1.86 -5.04 -15.83
CA THR A 54 -1.59 -3.61 -16.08
C THR A 54 -0.75 -2.93 -14.99
N GLY A 55 -0.34 -3.66 -13.95
CA GLY A 55 0.39 -3.10 -12.80
C GLY A 55 0.13 -3.87 -11.51
N THR A 56 0.17 -3.21 -10.36
CA THR A 56 -0.13 -3.81 -9.05
C THR A 56 -1.29 -3.06 -8.39
N GLN A 57 -2.28 -3.80 -7.90
CA GLN A 57 -3.32 -3.25 -7.04
C GLN A 57 -2.86 -3.37 -5.59
N VAL A 58 -2.93 -2.28 -4.83
CA VAL A 58 -2.58 -2.25 -3.41
C VAL A 58 -3.82 -1.83 -2.63
N VAL A 59 -4.28 -2.70 -1.74
CA VAL A 59 -5.39 -2.41 -0.82
C VAL A 59 -4.81 -2.16 0.55
N VAL A 60 -5.10 -1.00 1.11
CA VAL A 60 -4.73 -0.62 2.48
C VAL A 60 -6.00 -0.64 3.32
N LEU A 61 -6.00 -1.39 4.41
CA LEU A 61 -7.08 -1.46 5.37
C LEU A 61 -6.63 -0.87 6.70
N ASP A 62 -7.46 0.00 7.26
CA ASP A 62 -7.38 0.46 8.64
C ASP A 62 -8.54 -0.15 9.43
N PRO A 63 -8.29 -1.23 10.21
CA PRO A 63 -9.33 -1.84 11.04
C PRO A 63 -9.83 -0.90 12.15
N SER A 64 -8.99 0.02 12.63
CA SER A 64 -9.33 0.93 13.72
C SER A 64 -10.35 1.97 13.26
N GLN A 65 -10.15 2.53 12.06
CA GLN A 65 -11.05 3.50 11.43
C GLN A 65 -12.15 2.83 10.60
N ARG A 66 -12.10 1.50 10.43
CA ARG A 66 -12.94 0.73 9.51
C ARG A 66 -12.95 1.35 8.12
N CYS A 67 -11.77 1.70 7.62
CA CYS A 67 -11.62 2.35 6.31
C CYS A 67 -10.74 1.48 5.40
N LEU A 68 -11.02 1.50 4.11
CA LEU A 68 -10.17 0.89 3.09
C LEU A 68 -9.79 1.92 2.03
N ALA A 69 -8.60 1.77 1.47
CA ALA A 69 -8.16 2.48 0.29
C ALA A 69 -7.62 1.50 -0.74
N VAL A 70 -7.94 1.73 -2.01
CA VAL A 70 -7.43 0.95 -3.14
C VAL A 70 -6.57 1.86 -4.00
N TYR A 71 -5.30 1.51 -4.11
CA TYR A 71 -4.35 2.12 -5.02
C TYR A 71 -4.07 1.18 -6.18
N GLN A 72 -3.76 1.76 -7.33
CA GLN A 72 -3.20 1.05 -8.46
C GLN A 72 -1.87 1.68 -8.82
N VAL A 73 -0.84 0.85 -8.89
CA VAL A 73 0.51 1.21 -9.33
C VAL A 73 0.66 0.67 -10.75
N ASP A 74 0.93 1.53 -11.73
CA ASP A 74 1.16 1.07 -13.10
C ASP A 74 2.58 0.49 -13.28
N ALA A 75 2.87 -0.03 -14.48
CA ALA A 75 4.19 -0.56 -14.81
C ALA A 75 5.31 0.49 -14.81
N ALA A 76 4.98 1.78 -14.94
CA ALA A 76 5.92 2.89 -14.86
C ALA A 76 6.14 3.38 -13.41
N GLY A 77 5.42 2.82 -12.43
CA GLY A 77 5.50 3.18 -11.02
C GLY A 77 4.59 4.34 -10.60
N ASN A 78 3.69 4.82 -11.47
CA ASN A 78 2.73 5.85 -11.10
C ASN A 78 1.65 5.27 -10.19
N VAL A 79 1.34 5.97 -9.11
CA VAL A 79 0.34 5.55 -8.13
C VAL A 79 -0.94 6.36 -8.31
N ALA A 80 -2.05 5.66 -8.54
CA ALA A 80 -3.38 6.25 -8.62
C ALA A 80 -4.27 5.71 -7.51
N LEU A 81 -4.87 6.60 -6.73
CA LEU A 81 -5.93 6.24 -5.78
C LEU A 81 -7.23 5.97 -6.56
N LYS A 82 -7.78 4.77 -6.42
CA LYS A 82 -9.01 4.34 -7.11
C LYS A 82 -10.24 4.46 -6.23
N CYS A 83 -10.11 4.16 -4.95
CA CYS A 83 -11.25 4.14 -4.03
C CYS A 83 -10.77 4.39 -2.61
N VAL A 84 -11.56 5.16 -1.84
CA VAL A 84 -11.49 5.22 -0.38
C VAL A 84 -12.90 4.98 0.12
N ARG A 85 -13.10 3.99 0.99
CA ARG A 85 -14.44 3.63 1.48
C ARG A 85 -14.41 3.36 2.97
N ASN A 86 -15.31 4.02 3.68
CA ASN A 86 -15.61 3.71 5.06
C ASN A 86 -16.52 2.47 5.11
N LEU A 87 -16.02 1.40 5.71
CA LEU A 87 -16.68 0.11 5.87
C LEU A 87 -17.65 0.05 7.05
N ALA A 88 -17.74 1.11 7.87
CA ALA A 88 -18.58 1.08 9.08
C ALA A 88 -20.05 0.78 8.77
N PHE A 89 -20.58 1.26 7.65
CA PHE A 89 -21.96 0.96 7.22
C PHE A 89 -22.07 -0.37 6.48
N ASP A 90 -21.08 -0.71 5.65
CA ASP A 90 -21.05 -2.01 4.95
C ASP A 90 -21.07 -3.18 5.94
N LEU A 91 -20.36 -3.04 7.07
CA LEU A 91 -20.30 -4.04 8.14
C LEU A 91 -21.54 -4.04 9.05
N ARG A 92 -22.44 -3.05 8.93
CA ARG A 92 -23.68 -2.96 9.71
C ARG A 92 -24.91 -3.39 8.93
N MET A 93 -24.82 -3.52 7.61
CA MET A 93 -25.94 -3.98 6.79
C MET A 93 -26.18 -5.47 7.04
N GLU A 94 -27.36 -5.80 7.55
CA GLU A 94 -27.79 -7.19 7.71
C GLU A 94 -28.08 -7.85 6.36
N GLU A 95 -28.50 -7.06 5.36
CA GLU A 95 -28.90 -7.53 4.03
C GLU A 95 -28.34 -6.58 2.95
N PHE A 96 -27.20 -6.92 2.37
CA PHE A 96 -26.61 -6.23 1.22
C PHE A 96 -26.43 -7.23 0.07
N ASN A 97 -26.96 -6.91 -1.12
CA ASN A 97 -26.96 -7.79 -2.31
C ASN A 97 -27.69 -9.15 -2.15
N GLY A 98 -28.66 -9.26 -1.24
CA GLY A 98 -29.48 -10.46 -1.12
C GLY A 98 -30.46 -10.60 -2.29
N LEU A 99 -30.28 -11.63 -3.13
CA LEU A 99 -31.36 -12.16 -3.96
C LEU A 99 -32.21 -13.11 -3.10
N PRO A 100 -33.53 -13.18 -3.32
CA PRO A 100 -34.37 -14.11 -2.57
C PRO A 100 -33.94 -15.58 -2.81
N PRO A 101 -34.05 -16.46 -1.80
CA PRO A 101 -34.57 -16.20 -0.46
C PRO A 101 -33.54 -15.54 0.47
N LEU A 102 -34.01 -14.61 1.30
CA LEU A 102 -33.16 -13.92 2.26
C LEU A 102 -32.65 -14.92 3.32
N PRO A 103 -31.45 -14.73 3.88
CA PRO A 103 -30.93 -15.58 4.96
C PRO A 103 -31.86 -15.67 6.18
N SER A 104 -32.64 -14.63 6.44
CA SER A 104 -33.70 -14.58 7.46
C SER A 104 -34.83 -15.56 7.17
N GLU A 105 -35.19 -15.76 5.90
CA GLU A 105 -36.21 -16.72 5.45
C GLU A 105 -35.72 -18.17 5.58
N LEU A 106 -34.42 -18.43 5.34
CA LEU A 106 -33.82 -19.74 5.53
C LEU A 106 -33.77 -20.16 7.01
N ARG A 107 -33.50 -19.24 7.94
CA ARG A 107 -33.50 -19.53 9.39
C ARG A 107 -34.89 -19.87 9.91
N ARG A 108 -35.95 -19.29 9.32
CA ARG A 108 -37.35 -19.56 9.68
C ARG A 108 -37.78 -20.98 9.29
N ASN A 109 -37.19 -21.56 8.24
CA ASN A 109 -37.56 -22.87 7.71
C ASN A 109 -36.66 -24.02 8.23
N LYS A 110 -35.99 -23.84 9.37
CA LYS A 110 -35.33 -24.95 10.05
C LYS A 110 -36.40 -25.70 10.88
N PRO A 111 -36.63 -27.01 10.64
CA PRO A 111 -37.64 -27.78 11.37
C PRO A 111 -37.32 -27.88 12.86
#